data_AF-A0A7S0YMP0-F1
#
_entry.id   AF-A0A7S0YMP0-F1
#
_cell.length_a   1.000
_cell.length_b   1.000
_cell.length_c   1.000
_cell.angle_alpha   90.00
_cell.angle_beta   90.00
_cell.angle_gamma   90.00
#
_symmetry.space_group_name_H-M   'P 1'
#
loop_
_entity.id
_entity.type
_entity.pdbx_description
1 polymer ?
#
loop_
_entity_poly.entity_id
_entity_poly.type
_entity_poly.pdbx_seq_one_letter_code
_entity_poly.pdbx_strand_id
1 'polypeptide(L)'
;IGVADGVGGWADQGVDPGVYSAELMRHARARLLKAPIPCPQDAIAFAHTMTKFLGSCTACALILDGGDKLKTVNLGDSGFLIAREGEGGQLRVVYKSPFGQHDFNTPKQLSTMGVDMPWHGDCQTLGVRTGDLLVAGTDGLWDNAYDA
;
A
#
# COMPACT_ATOMS: atom_id res chain seq x y z
N ILE A 1 -4.64 8.03 -0.21
CA ILE A 1 -3.46 7.73 0.67
C ILE A 1 -2.62 6.69 -0.03
N GLY A 2 -1.29 6.74 0.09
CA GLY A 2 -0.39 5.74 -0.47
C GLY A 2 0.83 5.56 0.42
N VAL A 3 1.26 4.32 0.59
CA VAL A 3 2.43 3.89 1.37
C VAL A 3 3.22 2.91 0.50
N ALA A 4 4.54 3.07 0.43
CA ALA A 4 5.43 2.13 -0.24
C ALA A 4 6.67 1.96 0.62
N ASP A 5 7.06 0.71 0.86
CA ASP A 5 8.28 0.39 1.59
C ASP A 5 9.37 -0.13 0.66
N GLY A 6 10.51 0.54 0.65
CA GLY A 6 11.66 0.17 -0.16
C GLY A 6 12.38 -1.04 0.43
N VAL A 7 12.64 -2.07 -0.37
CA VAL A 7 13.25 -3.30 0.14
C VAL A 7 14.70 -3.06 0.55
N GLY A 8 14.99 -3.21 1.85
CA GLY A 8 16.29 -2.86 2.44
C GLY A 8 17.50 -3.58 1.84
N GLY A 9 17.32 -4.78 1.27
CA GLY A 9 18.42 -5.56 0.65
C GLY A 9 19.13 -4.86 -0.52
N TRP A 10 18.56 -3.80 -1.10
CA TRP A 10 19.23 -2.97 -2.10
C TRP A 10 20.43 -2.19 -1.53
N ALA A 11 20.43 -1.90 -0.23
CA ALA A 11 21.52 -1.19 0.42
C ALA A 11 22.86 -1.96 0.33
N ASP A 12 22.82 -3.30 0.34
CA ASP A 12 24.00 -4.16 0.20
C ASP A 12 24.64 -4.05 -1.20
N GLN A 13 23.88 -3.55 -2.18
CA GLN A 13 24.34 -3.28 -3.55
C GLN A 13 24.67 -1.79 -3.77
N GLY A 14 24.67 -0.97 -2.71
CA GLY A 14 24.90 0.48 -2.80
C GLY A 14 23.73 1.26 -3.41
N VAL A 15 22.54 0.68 -3.45
CA VAL A 15 21.32 1.31 -3.97
C VAL A 15 20.46 1.75 -2.78
N ASP A 16 20.07 3.03 -2.76
CA ASP A 16 19.18 3.55 -1.72
C ASP A 16 17.75 2.99 -1.92
N PRO A 17 17.23 2.19 -0.96
CA PRO A 17 15.91 1.56 -1.08
C PRO A 17 14.76 2.58 -1.12
N GLY A 18 14.96 3.77 -0.57
CA GLY A 18 13.94 4.81 -0.52
C GLY A 18 13.67 5.49 -1.87
N VAL A 19 14.59 5.39 -2.83
CA VAL A 19 14.47 6.14 -4.09
C VAL A 19 13.41 5.52 -5.02
N TYR A 20 13.38 4.19 -5.14
CA TYR A 20 12.36 3.51 -5.96
C TYR A 20 10.95 3.77 -5.41
N SER A 21 10.74 3.57 -4.11
CA SER A 21 9.44 3.75 -3.46
C SER A 21 8.95 5.21 -3.54
N ALA A 22 9.85 6.18 -3.34
CA ALA A 22 9.54 7.59 -3.49
C ALA A 22 9.20 7.98 -4.93
N GLU A 23 9.94 7.46 -5.93
CA GLU A 23 9.66 7.70 -7.34
C GLU A 23 8.28 7.14 -7.74
N LEU A 24 7.98 5.90 -7.31
CA LEU A 24 6.68 5.26 -7.53
C LEU A 24 5.53 6.12 -7.00
N MET A 25 5.59 6.53 -5.73
CA MET A 25 4.53 7.33 -5.10
C MET A 25 4.40 8.73 -5.74
N ARG A 26 5.51 9.32 -6.19
CA ARG A 26 5.49 10.59 -6.94
C ARG A 26 4.75 10.45 -8.27
N HIS A 27 4.98 9.37 -9.02
CA HIS A 27 4.27 9.11 -10.27
C HIS A 27 2.79 8.81 -10.05
N ALA A 28 2.44 8.01 -9.03
CA ALA A 28 1.05 7.75 -8.68
C ALA A 28 0.30 9.05 -8.35
N ARG A 29 0.90 9.91 -7.51
CA ARG A 29 0.35 11.23 -7.18
C ARG A 29 0.21 12.11 -8.42
N ALA A 30 1.25 12.21 -9.24
CA ALA A 30 1.21 13.03 -10.46
C ALA A 30 0.10 12.58 -11.42
N ARG A 31 -0.16 11.27 -11.51
CA ARG A 31 -1.25 10.73 -12.33
C ARG A 31 -2.63 11.10 -11.79
N LEU A 32 -2.83 11.02 -10.47
CA LEU A 32 -4.10 11.39 -9.82
C LEU A 32 -4.41 12.89 -9.98
N LEU A 33 -3.40 13.75 -9.96
CA LEU A 33 -3.57 15.20 -10.16
C LEU A 33 -3.99 15.58 -11.59
N LYS A 34 -3.67 14.76 -12.59
CA LYS A 34 -4.04 15.02 -14.00
C LYS A 34 -5.49 14.68 -14.28
N ALA A 35 -5.97 13.56 -13.75
CA ALA A 35 -7.34 13.13 -13.90
C ALA A 35 -7.71 12.17 -12.77
N PRO A 36 -8.94 12.22 -12.25
CA PRO A 36 -9.44 11.24 -11.30
C PRO A 36 -9.19 9.82 -11.80
N ILE A 37 -8.65 8.97 -10.93
CA ILE A 37 -8.59 7.54 -11.15
C ILE A 37 -9.53 6.88 -10.16
N PRO A 38 -10.53 6.09 -10.62
CA PRO A 38 -11.45 5.41 -9.72
C PRO A 38 -10.86 4.15 -9.06
N CYS A 39 -9.77 3.58 -9.59
CA CYS A 39 -9.14 2.36 -9.10
C CYS A 39 -7.69 2.62 -8.65
N PRO A 40 -7.33 2.41 -7.36
CA PRO A 40 -5.97 2.66 -6.90
C PRO A 40 -4.92 1.76 -7.59
N GLN A 41 -5.29 0.56 -8.02
CA GLN A 41 -4.39 -0.32 -8.78
C GLN A 41 -3.94 0.31 -10.11
N ASP A 42 -4.82 1.03 -10.81
CA ASP A 42 -4.45 1.72 -12.06
C ASP A 42 -3.43 2.84 -11.81
N ALA A 43 -3.53 3.53 -10.66
CA ALA A 43 -2.56 4.55 -10.28
C ALA A 43 -1.18 3.94 -9.98
N ILE A 44 -1.15 2.81 -9.28
CA ILE A 44 0.08 2.05 -9.03
C ILE A 44 0.64 1.45 -10.33
N ALA A 45 -0.21 0.95 -11.22
CA ALA A 45 0.21 0.39 -12.49
C ALA A 45 0.85 1.45 -13.40
N PHE A 46 0.23 2.63 -13.50
CA PHE A 46 0.84 3.76 -14.17
C PHE A 46 2.17 4.16 -13.52
N ALA A 47 2.21 4.23 -12.19
CA ALA A 47 3.44 4.61 -11.49
C ALA A 47 4.59 3.63 -11.76
N HIS A 48 4.28 2.33 -11.75
CA HIS A 48 5.24 1.27 -12.00
C HIS A 48 5.85 1.36 -13.41
N THR A 49 5.04 1.63 -14.43
CA THR A 49 5.57 1.78 -15.81
C THR A 49 6.45 3.02 -15.98
N MET A 50 6.23 4.05 -15.16
CA MET A 50 6.98 5.31 -15.20
C MET A 50 8.25 5.28 -14.35
N THR A 51 8.30 4.47 -13.30
CA THR A 51 9.45 4.35 -12.38
C THR A 51 10.60 3.67 -13.11
N LYS A 52 11.80 4.27 -13.05
CA LYS A 52 13.00 3.78 -13.76
C LYS A 52 14.18 3.56 -12.84
N PHE A 53 14.14 4.10 -11.64
CA PHE A 53 15.22 3.91 -10.69
C PHE A 53 15.40 2.42 -10.37
N LEU A 54 16.64 2.00 -10.12
CA LEU A 54 16.93 0.63 -9.72
C LEU A 54 16.49 0.44 -8.26
N GLY A 55 15.72 -0.60 -7.99
CA GLY A 55 15.20 -0.86 -6.66
C GLY A 55 13.92 -1.67 -6.70
N SER A 56 13.34 -1.89 -5.53
CA SER A 56 12.05 -2.51 -5.38
C SER A 56 11.32 -1.98 -4.15
N CYS A 57 9.99 -2.07 -4.17
CA CYS A 57 9.18 -1.71 -3.02
C CYS A 57 7.86 -2.48 -2.95
N THR A 58 7.28 -2.54 -1.76
CA THR A 58 5.86 -2.82 -1.56
C THR A 58 5.03 -1.60 -1.97
N ALA A 59 3.71 -1.76 -2.13
CA ALA A 59 2.81 -0.66 -2.42
C ALA A 59 1.40 -0.92 -1.88
N CYS A 60 0.95 -0.04 -0.98
CA CYS A 60 -0.42 0.03 -0.48
C CYS A 60 -1.04 1.38 -0.88
N ALA A 61 -2.20 1.38 -1.53
CA ALA A 61 -2.89 2.61 -1.91
C ALA A 61 -4.40 2.53 -1.69
N LEU A 62 -4.96 3.65 -1.23
CA LEU A 62 -6.35 3.76 -0.79
C LEU A 62 -7.00 5.03 -1.33
N ILE A 63 -8.21 4.88 -1.87
CA ILE A 63 -9.06 5.96 -2.39
C ILE A 63 -10.42 5.88 -1.72
N LEU A 64 -10.84 6.96 -1.05
CA LEU A 64 -12.21 7.14 -0.57
C LEU A 64 -13.07 7.65 -1.73
N ASP A 65 -14.03 6.85 -2.15
CA ASP A 65 -14.98 7.10 -3.22
C ASP A 65 -16.36 7.35 -2.62
N GLY A 66 -17.02 8.44 -3.02
CA GLY A 66 -18.37 8.78 -2.55
C GLY A 66 -18.53 9.09 -1.05
N GLY A 67 -17.46 8.98 -0.25
CA GLY A 67 -17.47 9.19 1.21
C GLY A 67 -17.83 7.94 2.03
N ASP A 68 -18.27 6.86 1.38
CA ASP A 68 -18.75 5.63 2.03
C ASP A 68 -18.08 4.35 1.49
N LYS A 69 -17.24 4.47 0.45
CA LYS A 69 -16.53 3.33 -0.15
C LYS A 69 -15.04 3.56 -0.17
N LEU A 70 -14.29 2.63 0.39
CA LEU A 70 -12.84 2.63 0.37
C LEU A 70 -12.36 1.60 -0.66
N LYS A 71 -11.80 2.08 -1.77
CA LYS A 71 -11.16 1.24 -2.78
C LYS A 71 -9.67 1.15 -2.47
N THR A 72 -9.13 -0.05 -2.51
CA THR A 72 -7.75 -0.30 -2.08
C THR A 72 -7.00 -1.24 -3.02
N VAL A 73 -5.68 -1.13 -3.01
CA VAL A 73 -4.75 -2.14 -3.53
C VAL A 73 -3.63 -2.31 -2.51
N ASN A 74 -3.28 -3.55 -2.16
CA ASN A 74 -2.11 -3.88 -1.34
C ASN A 74 -1.23 -4.91 -2.04
N LEU A 75 0.04 -4.57 -2.27
CA LEU A 75 1.06 -5.45 -2.83
C LEU A 75 2.27 -5.46 -1.89
N GLY A 76 2.61 -6.62 -1.36
CA GLY A 76 3.61 -6.77 -0.31
C GLY A 76 2.99 -6.87 1.08
N ASP A 77 3.82 -6.64 2.10
CA ASP A 77 3.51 -6.73 3.53
C ASP A 77 3.41 -5.37 4.23
N SER A 78 3.41 -4.29 3.46
CA SER A 78 2.67 -3.09 3.86
C SER A 78 1.18 -3.41 4.01
N GLY A 79 0.39 -2.43 4.42
CA GLY A 79 -1.03 -2.67 4.58
C GLY A 79 -1.80 -1.54 5.20
N PHE A 80 -3.04 -1.86 5.52
CA PHE A 80 -3.94 -0.96 6.23
C PHE A 80 -4.90 -1.74 7.11
N LEU A 81 -5.45 -1.05 8.11
CA LEU A 81 -6.58 -1.52 8.89
C LEU A 81 -7.63 -0.42 9.03
N ILE A 82 -8.85 -0.85 9.29
CA ILE A 82 -9.98 0.00 9.63
C ILE A 82 -10.34 -0.32 11.07
N ALA A 83 -10.23 0.65 11.95
CA ALA A 83 -10.71 0.58 13.31
C ALA A 83 -11.99 1.41 13.46
N ARG A 84 -12.89 0.95 14.32
CA ARG A 84 -14.22 1.53 14.48
C ARG A 84 -14.63 1.46 15.94
N GLU A 85 -15.16 2.56 16.45
CA GLU A 85 -15.68 2.62 17.80
C GLU A 85 -16.91 1.70 17.94
N GLY A 86 -16.84 0.80 18.92
CA GLY A 86 -17.92 -0.10 19.31
C GLY A 86 -18.79 0.48 20.41
N GLU A 87 -19.78 -0.31 20.85
CA GLU A 87 -20.55 0.02 22.04
C GLU A 87 -19.62 0.08 23.26
N GLY A 88 -19.67 1.18 24.01
CA GLY A 88 -18.77 1.42 25.15
C GLY A 88 -17.52 2.25 24.84
N GLY A 89 -17.38 2.78 23.61
CA GLY A 89 -16.34 3.75 23.26
C GLY A 89 -14.96 3.17 22.93
N GLN A 90 -14.85 1.84 22.89
CA GLN A 90 -13.61 1.15 22.56
C GLN A 90 -13.45 1.00 21.04
N LEU A 91 -12.26 1.35 20.52
CA LEU A 91 -11.89 1.08 19.14
C LEU A 91 -11.61 -0.41 18.95
N ARG A 92 -12.23 -1.00 17.93
CA ARG A 92 -11.94 -2.38 17.48
C ARG A 92 -11.57 -2.40 16.01
N VAL A 93 -10.65 -3.28 15.64
CA VAL A 93 -10.31 -3.53 14.23
C VAL A 93 -11.49 -4.25 13.57
N VAL A 94 -12.03 -3.68 12.51
CA VAL A 94 -13.13 -4.27 11.72
C VAL A 94 -12.68 -4.78 10.37
N TYR A 95 -11.49 -4.38 9.93
CA TYR A 95 -10.85 -4.89 8.74
C TYR A 95 -9.33 -4.72 8.86
N LYS A 96 -8.57 -5.70 8.37
CA LYS A 96 -7.12 -5.64 8.19
C LYS A 96 -6.79 -6.24 6.83
N SER A 97 -5.97 -5.54 6.04
CA SER A 97 -5.56 -6.03 4.73
C SER A 97 -4.73 -7.32 4.86
N PRO A 98 -4.88 -8.27 3.93
CA PRO A 98 -3.98 -9.42 3.90
C PRO A 98 -2.55 -8.98 3.54
N PHE A 99 -1.57 -9.69 4.10
CA PHE A 99 -0.18 -9.56 3.69
C PHE A 99 0.07 -10.35 2.39
N GLY A 100 0.70 -9.71 1.41
CA GLY A 100 1.09 -10.32 0.14
C GLY A 100 2.57 -10.70 0.15
N GLN A 101 2.90 -11.91 0.62
CA GLN A 101 4.27 -12.45 0.63
C GLN A 101 4.36 -13.71 -0.24
N HIS A 102 5.55 -13.99 -0.79
CA HIS A 102 5.87 -15.24 -1.48
C HIS A 102 6.29 -16.33 -0.49
N ASP A 103 7.04 -15.93 0.53
CA ASP A 103 7.50 -16.76 1.65
C ASP A 103 7.72 -15.84 2.87
N PHE A 104 8.05 -16.41 4.03
CA PHE A 104 8.36 -15.66 5.24
C PHE A 104 9.43 -14.61 4.95
N ASN A 105 9.11 -13.36 5.31
CA ASN A 105 9.99 -12.19 5.13
C ASN A 105 10.40 -11.94 3.65
N THR A 106 9.58 -12.40 2.70
CA THR A 106 9.79 -12.22 1.26
C THR A 106 8.53 -11.62 0.64
N PRO A 107 8.31 -10.29 0.76
CA PRO A 107 7.14 -9.64 0.20
C PRO A 107 7.11 -9.68 -1.32
N LYS A 108 5.88 -9.70 -1.85
CA LYS A 108 5.63 -9.26 -3.22
C LYS A 108 6.10 -7.82 -3.35
N GLN A 109 6.82 -7.51 -4.42
CA GLN A 109 7.48 -6.21 -4.56
C GLN A 109 7.57 -5.75 -6.01
N LEU A 110 7.11 -4.53 -6.28
CA LEU A 110 7.29 -3.90 -7.59
C LEU A 110 8.76 -3.51 -7.74
N SER A 111 9.34 -3.78 -8.91
CA SER A 111 10.73 -3.41 -9.22
C SER A 111 10.93 -3.25 -10.72
N THR A 112 12.05 -2.66 -11.14
CA THR A 112 12.37 -2.54 -12.57
C THR A 112 12.66 -3.89 -13.25
N MET A 113 13.05 -4.91 -12.48
CA MET A 113 13.53 -6.20 -13.00
C MET A 113 12.81 -7.42 -12.41
N GLY A 114 11.76 -7.21 -11.61
CA GLY A 114 11.04 -8.27 -10.90
C GLY A 114 9.86 -8.83 -11.66
N VAL A 115 9.33 -9.91 -11.11
CA VAL A 115 8.18 -10.65 -11.69
C VAL A 115 6.84 -10.17 -11.13
N ASP A 116 6.84 -9.48 -10.00
CA ASP A 116 5.61 -8.97 -9.41
C ASP A 116 5.11 -7.75 -10.16
N MET A 117 3.82 -7.77 -10.41
CA MET A 117 3.14 -6.78 -11.20
C MET A 117 2.01 -6.16 -10.38
N PRO A 118 1.58 -4.93 -10.70
CA PRO A 118 0.50 -4.25 -10.00
C PRO A 118 -0.78 -5.09 -9.85
N TRP A 119 -1.08 -5.96 -10.83
CA TRP A 119 -2.23 -6.88 -10.81
C TRP A 119 -2.07 -8.10 -9.89
N HIS A 120 -0.91 -8.32 -9.29
CA HIS A 120 -0.71 -9.32 -8.23
C HIS A 120 -1.09 -8.80 -6.83
N GLY A 121 -1.41 -7.51 -6.71
CA GLY A 121 -1.87 -6.88 -5.47
C GLY A 121 -3.32 -7.23 -5.14
N ASP A 122 -3.62 -7.35 -3.86
CA ASP A 122 -4.96 -7.58 -3.34
C ASP A 122 -5.80 -6.30 -3.47
N CYS A 123 -6.91 -6.38 -4.20
CA CYS A 123 -7.80 -5.25 -4.45
C CYS A 123 -9.14 -5.44 -3.74
N GLN A 124 -9.57 -4.43 -2.99
CA GLN A 124 -10.80 -4.48 -2.20
C GLN A 124 -11.64 -3.23 -2.41
N THR A 125 -12.96 -3.39 -2.33
CA THR A 125 -13.91 -2.27 -2.15
C THR A 125 -14.67 -2.50 -0.86
N LEU A 126 -14.39 -1.67 0.14
CA LEU A 126 -14.90 -1.83 1.50
C LEU A 126 -15.89 -0.71 1.83
N GLY A 127 -16.97 -1.04 2.52
CA GLY A 127 -17.88 -0.05 3.07
C GLY A 127 -17.28 0.61 4.31
N VAL A 128 -17.19 1.93 4.30
CA VAL A 128 -16.72 2.76 5.42
C VAL A 128 -17.80 3.74 5.84
N ARG A 129 -17.70 4.24 7.07
CA ARG A 129 -18.63 5.21 7.62
C ARG A 129 -17.90 6.31 8.39
N THR A 130 -18.56 7.46 8.55
CA THR A 130 -18.05 8.54 9.40
C THR A 130 -17.73 8.00 10.80
N GLY A 131 -16.55 8.36 11.32
CA GLY A 131 -16.02 7.87 12.59
C GLY A 131 -15.10 6.64 12.47
N ASP A 132 -14.99 6.02 11.29
CA ASP A 132 -13.97 5.00 11.06
C ASP A 132 -12.56 5.64 11.08
N LEU A 133 -11.63 4.96 11.76
CA LEU A 133 -10.21 5.28 11.76
C LEU A 133 -9.50 4.40 10.75
N LEU A 134 -8.89 5.01 9.75
CA LEU A 134 -8.04 4.34 8.77
C LEU A 134 -6.58 4.47 9.19
N VAL A 135 -5.90 3.34 9.37
CA VAL A 135 -4.47 3.30 9.64
C VAL A 135 -3.79 2.57 8.50
N ALA A 136 -2.81 3.20 7.86
CA ALA A 136 -2.00 2.62 6.80
C ALA A 136 -0.52 2.74 7.18
N GLY A 137 0.27 1.72 6.86
CA GLY A 137 1.64 1.61 7.32
C GLY A 137 2.40 0.50 6.61
N THR A 138 3.70 0.44 6.89
CA THR A 138 4.58 -0.62 6.40
C THR A 138 4.74 -1.73 7.43
N ASP A 139 5.44 -2.80 7.05
CA ASP A 139 5.80 -3.93 7.94
C ASP A 139 6.49 -3.46 9.23
N GLY A 140 7.30 -2.39 9.17
CA GLY A 140 7.90 -1.76 10.35
C GLY A 140 6.89 -1.37 11.44
N LEU A 141 5.64 -1.04 11.08
CA LEU A 141 4.55 -0.89 12.06
C LEU A 141 3.94 -2.24 12.43
N TRP A 142 3.58 -3.04 11.42
CA TRP A 142 2.77 -4.25 11.59
C TRP A 142 3.48 -5.39 12.33
N ASP A 143 4.80 -5.42 12.28
CA ASP A 143 5.63 -6.39 13.01
C ASP A 143 5.84 -6.00 14.47
N ASN A 144 5.65 -4.72 14.81
CA ASN A 144 6.01 -4.13 16.11
C ASN A 144 4.81 -3.65 16.94
N ALA A 145 3.61 -3.59 16.37
CA ALA A 145 2.39 -3.18 17.07
C ALA A 145 1.28 -4.22 16.88
N TYR A 146 0.74 -4.72 17.99
CA TYR A 146 -0.25 -5.80 17.99
C TYR A 146 -1.65 -5.29 18.27
N ASP A 147 -2.63 -5.94 17.63
CA ASP A 147 -4.04 -5.74 17.93
C ASP A 147 -4.33 -6.32 19.33
N ALA A 148 -4.97 -5.53 20.21
CA ALA A 148 -5.30 -5.91 21.59
C ALA A 148 -6.60 -6.71 21.71
#